data_AF-A0A960HFN4-F1
#
_entry.id   AF-A0A960HFN4-F1
#
_cell.length_a   1.000
_cell.length_b   1.000
_cell.length_c   1.000
_cell.angle_alpha   90.00
_cell.angle_beta   90.00
_cell.angle_gamma   90.00
#
_symmetry.space_group_name_H-M   'P 1'
#
loop_
_entity.id
_entity.type
_entity.pdbx_description
1 polymer ?
#
loop_
_entity_poly.entity_id
_entity_poly.type
_entity_poly.pdbx_seq_one_letter_code
_entity_poly.pdbx_strand_id
1 'polypeptide(L)'
;MGDAPWQGDACSLVEEFRAGRRSPLEELEATYAAIDASALNAFCHLPREDARAAAAAADVRKPFGGVPIGVKELDQVLGWPDTHASVPLKDHVAGYTSTMVERIRDAGGAVLAGQTTASEFGGVNLTRTKLHGTTHNPWQHGRTPGGSSGGTAAAVAGGLCTIATGGDGGGSIRIPAGFTGLVGLKATIGRIPRGPQAQYGNLTVTIGCLSRSVRDTARWFDVCNGFDARDPLSLPRVTGWEAGLGTHLAELRGARVAFAPNWGNATVSPMMWELLEAAGMDLLADLGLTRVDGVDLALPRMGAAWSLSGNLGIEAQLVDHWPACRDDLTPEIRYGMEYSVGKYDSAARAKIER
;
A
#
# COMPACT_ATOMS: atom_id res chain seq x y z
N MET A 1 23.76 3.21 -20.70
CA MET A 1 22.46 3.09 -20.02
C MET A 1 22.47 1.75 -19.31
N GLY A 2 22.29 1.76 -17.99
CA GLY A 2 22.69 0.64 -17.14
C GLY A 2 21.69 -0.51 -17.14
N ASP A 3 22.22 -1.73 -17.03
CA ASP A 3 21.48 -3.00 -16.93
C ASP A 3 20.61 -3.14 -15.66
N ALA A 4 20.50 -2.08 -14.86
CA ALA A 4 19.80 -2.08 -13.58
C ALA A 4 18.68 -1.02 -13.56
N PRO A 5 17.56 -1.31 -12.86
CA PRO A 5 16.46 -0.35 -12.68
C PRO A 5 16.94 0.97 -12.07
N TRP A 6 16.15 2.04 -12.26
CA TRP A 6 16.44 3.32 -11.66
C TRP A 6 16.49 3.22 -10.12
N GLN A 7 17.53 3.79 -9.52
CA GLN A 7 17.73 3.75 -8.05
C GLN A 7 17.28 5.04 -7.33
N GLY A 8 17.06 6.13 -8.06
CA GLY A 8 16.45 7.36 -7.52
C GLY A 8 14.93 7.22 -7.38
N ASP A 9 14.23 8.30 -7.03
CA ASP A 9 12.78 8.24 -6.90
C ASP A 9 12.03 8.29 -8.25
N ALA A 10 10.72 8.04 -8.24
CA ALA A 10 9.91 8.03 -9.46
C ALA A 10 9.85 9.40 -10.14
N CYS A 11 9.81 10.48 -9.37
CA CYS A 11 9.83 11.84 -9.90
C CYS A 11 11.09 12.13 -10.73
N SER A 12 12.28 11.77 -10.22
CA SER A 12 13.54 11.92 -10.96
C SER A 12 13.64 11.01 -12.18
N LEU A 13 13.07 9.81 -12.12
CA LEU A 13 13.01 8.92 -13.29
C LEU A 13 12.26 9.57 -14.46
N VAL A 14 11.12 10.22 -14.18
CA VAL A 14 10.36 10.96 -15.21
C VAL A 14 11.18 12.13 -15.77
N GLU A 15 11.98 12.81 -14.95
CA GLU A 15 12.89 13.87 -15.40
C GLU A 15 13.95 13.34 -16.37
N GLU A 16 14.52 12.15 -16.10
CA GLU A 16 15.44 11.48 -17.02
C GLU A 16 14.78 11.07 -18.35
N PHE A 17 13.53 10.59 -18.30
CA PHE A 17 12.76 10.30 -19.50
C PHE A 17 12.52 11.54 -20.35
N ARG A 18 12.12 12.66 -19.72
CA ARG A 18 11.90 13.94 -20.41
C ARG A 18 13.18 14.52 -21.00
N ALA A 19 14.31 14.27 -20.35
CA ALA A 19 15.62 14.68 -20.84
C ALA A 19 16.19 13.75 -21.94
N GLY A 20 15.52 12.64 -22.26
CA GLY A 20 16.00 11.66 -23.23
C GLY A 20 17.25 10.89 -22.79
N ARG A 21 17.59 10.92 -21.49
CA ARG A 21 18.76 10.20 -20.94
C ARG A 21 18.45 8.76 -20.55
N ARG A 22 17.17 8.40 -20.52
CA ARG A 22 16.64 7.06 -20.29
C ARG A 22 15.32 6.93 -21.05
N SER A 23 14.94 5.74 -21.48
CA SER A 23 13.62 5.50 -22.07
C SER A 23 12.70 4.68 -21.15
N PRO A 24 11.37 4.87 -21.21
CA PRO A 24 10.41 4.04 -20.48
C PRO A 24 10.51 2.55 -20.80
N LEU A 25 10.74 2.18 -22.06
CA LEU A 25 10.85 0.78 -22.48
C LEU A 25 12.13 0.13 -21.94
N GLU A 26 13.28 0.83 -22.03
CA GLU A 26 14.53 0.34 -21.42
C GLU A 26 14.40 0.20 -19.90
N GLU A 27 13.71 1.13 -19.23
CA GLU A 27 13.45 1.02 -17.79
C GLU A 27 12.60 -0.20 -17.46
N LEU A 28 11.53 -0.45 -18.22
CA LEU A 28 10.68 -1.61 -18.02
C LEU A 28 11.45 -2.93 -18.19
N GLU A 29 12.29 -3.04 -19.23
CA GLU A 29 13.11 -4.24 -19.42
C GLU A 29 14.13 -4.42 -18.28
N ALA A 30 14.75 -3.33 -17.81
CA ALA A 30 15.63 -3.38 -16.65
C ALA A 30 14.89 -3.82 -15.37
N THR A 31 13.67 -3.31 -15.14
CA THR A 31 12.77 -3.74 -14.06
C THR A 31 12.46 -5.23 -14.16
N TYR A 32 12.10 -5.73 -15.35
CA TYR A 32 11.83 -7.16 -15.53
C TYR A 32 13.05 -8.04 -15.32
N ALA A 33 14.22 -7.65 -15.84
CA ALA A 33 15.46 -8.36 -15.59
C ALA A 33 15.80 -8.44 -14.08
N ALA A 34 15.58 -7.34 -13.35
CA ALA A 34 15.77 -7.32 -11.90
C ALA A 34 14.75 -8.18 -11.16
N ILE A 35 13.49 -8.18 -11.58
CA ILE A 35 12.45 -9.06 -11.01
C ILE A 35 12.83 -10.53 -11.21
N ASP A 36 13.26 -10.91 -12.41
CA ASP A 36 13.64 -12.28 -12.77
C ASP A 36 14.88 -12.78 -11.99
N ALA A 37 15.81 -11.87 -11.68
CA ALA A 37 17.00 -12.19 -10.88
C ALA A 37 16.74 -12.15 -9.35
N SER A 38 15.57 -11.70 -8.90
CA SER A 38 15.31 -11.43 -7.49
C SER A 38 14.89 -12.67 -6.70
N ALA A 39 15.48 -12.85 -5.51
CA ALA A 39 15.04 -13.85 -4.53
C ALA A 39 14.01 -13.32 -3.51
N LEU A 40 13.45 -12.13 -3.74
CA LEU A 40 12.54 -11.46 -2.77
C LEU A 40 11.11 -11.99 -2.82
N ASN A 41 10.71 -12.65 -3.91
CA ASN A 41 9.34 -13.13 -4.14
C ASN A 41 8.31 -12.00 -3.94
N ALA A 42 8.53 -10.88 -4.65
CA ALA A 42 7.77 -9.64 -4.49
C ALA A 42 6.60 -9.49 -5.48
N PHE A 43 6.59 -10.26 -6.58
CA PHE A 43 5.58 -10.21 -7.64
C PHE A 43 4.92 -11.58 -7.86
N CYS A 44 3.61 -11.60 -8.06
CA CYS A 44 2.83 -12.81 -8.34
C CYS A 44 2.27 -12.87 -9.78
N HIS A 45 2.24 -11.75 -10.51
CA HIS A 45 1.76 -11.70 -11.89
C HIS A 45 2.49 -10.60 -12.70
N LEU A 46 2.84 -10.88 -13.96
CA LEU A 46 3.58 -9.96 -14.85
C LEU A 46 2.97 -9.95 -16.27
N PRO A 47 2.19 -8.92 -16.66
CA PRO A 47 1.58 -8.79 -17.99
C PRO A 47 2.57 -8.17 -18.99
N ARG A 48 3.65 -8.89 -19.27
CA ARG A 48 4.84 -8.32 -19.95
C ARG A 48 4.53 -7.71 -21.32
N GLU A 49 3.65 -8.33 -22.11
CA GLU A 49 3.30 -7.84 -23.44
C GLU A 49 2.56 -6.50 -23.37
N ASP A 50 1.52 -6.41 -22.54
CA ASP A 50 0.75 -5.17 -22.34
C ASP A 50 1.61 -4.06 -21.74
N ALA A 51 2.45 -4.38 -20.76
CA ALA A 51 3.34 -3.41 -20.13
C ALA A 51 4.36 -2.85 -21.13
N ARG A 52 4.93 -3.69 -22.01
CA ARG A 52 5.85 -3.27 -23.08
C ARG A 52 5.18 -2.34 -24.08
N ALA A 53 3.97 -2.68 -24.51
CA ALA A 53 3.18 -1.83 -25.40
C ALA A 53 2.90 -0.46 -24.75
N ALA A 54 2.51 -0.45 -23.46
CA ALA A 54 2.28 0.77 -22.71
C ALA A 54 3.55 1.62 -22.53
N ALA A 55 4.70 0.99 -22.23
CA ALA A 55 5.98 1.69 -22.10
C ALA A 55 6.46 2.29 -23.43
N ALA A 56 6.31 1.56 -24.54
CA ALA A 56 6.65 2.05 -25.88
C ALA A 56 5.80 3.26 -26.30
N ALA A 57 4.55 3.33 -25.84
CA ALA A 57 3.61 4.41 -26.12
C ALA A 57 3.52 5.48 -25.00
N ALA A 58 4.44 5.46 -24.02
CA ALA A 58 4.32 6.27 -22.82
C ALA A 58 4.42 7.79 -23.10
N ASP A 59 3.48 8.55 -22.56
CA ASP A 59 3.54 10.02 -22.55
C ASP A 59 4.31 10.53 -21.33
N VAL A 60 5.61 10.77 -21.51
CA VAL A 60 6.52 11.25 -20.46
C VAL A 60 6.19 12.66 -19.93
N ARG A 61 5.24 13.38 -20.54
CA ARG A 61 4.75 14.67 -20.03
C ARG A 61 3.81 14.50 -18.85
N LYS A 62 3.20 13.33 -18.67
CA LYS A 62 2.34 13.02 -17.52
C LYS A 62 3.13 12.92 -16.21
N PRO A 63 2.48 13.03 -15.04
CA PRO A 63 3.16 13.07 -13.73
C PRO A 63 4.11 11.90 -13.45
N PHE A 64 3.73 10.70 -13.87
CA PHE A 64 4.46 9.43 -13.77
C PHE A 64 4.61 8.77 -15.16
N GLY A 65 4.62 9.57 -16.22
CA GLY A 65 4.63 9.11 -17.60
C GLY A 65 5.76 8.12 -17.89
N GLY A 66 5.41 6.85 -18.13
CA GLY A 66 6.35 5.78 -18.47
C GLY A 66 7.01 5.08 -17.28
N VAL A 67 6.72 5.45 -16.04
CA VAL A 67 7.31 4.80 -14.85
C VAL A 67 6.71 3.40 -14.68
N PRO A 68 7.51 2.32 -14.64
CA PRO A 68 7.02 0.99 -14.28
C PRO A 68 6.67 0.93 -12.78
N ILE A 69 5.43 0.57 -12.47
CA ILE A 69 4.94 0.44 -11.09
C ILE A 69 4.42 -0.96 -10.80
N GLY A 70 4.57 -1.38 -9.55
CA GLY A 70 3.87 -2.55 -9.02
C GLY A 70 2.46 -2.18 -8.54
N VAL A 71 1.51 -3.11 -8.70
CA VAL A 71 0.14 -3.00 -8.18
C VAL A 71 -0.05 -4.08 -7.12
N LYS A 72 -0.34 -3.70 -5.88
CA LYS A 72 -0.67 -4.64 -4.80
C LYS A 72 -1.76 -5.59 -5.27
N GLU A 73 -1.59 -6.88 -5.00
CA GLU A 73 -2.54 -7.95 -5.34
C GLU A 73 -3.98 -7.74 -4.82
N LEU A 74 -4.18 -6.82 -3.87
CA LEU A 74 -5.51 -6.47 -3.36
C LEU A 74 -6.14 -5.25 -4.06
N ASP A 75 -5.43 -4.65 -5.03
CA ASP A 75 -5.91 -3.58 -5.89
C ASP A 75 -6.23 -4.16 -7.29
N GLN A 76 -7.49 -4.11 -7.70
CA GLN A 76 -7.95 -4.77 -8.93
C GLN A 76 -7.49 -4.04 -10.20
N VAL A 77 -7.14 -4.85 -11.21
CA VAL A 77 -6.85 -4.43 -12.58
C VAL A 77 -7.64 -5.34 -13.51
N LEU A 78 -8.44 -4.76 -14.41
CA LEU A 78 -9.32 -5.53 -15.29
C LEU A 78 -8.51 -6.58 -16.07
N GLY A 79 -8.92 -7.85 -15.95
CA GLY A 79 -8.30 -8.98 -16.63
C GLY A 79 -7.06 -9.56 -15.93
N TRP A 80 -6.58 -8.98 -14.84
CA TRP A 80 -5.51 -9.55 -14.01
C TRP A 80 -6.09 -10.50 -12.95
N PRO A 81 -5.27 -11.37 -12.33
CA PRO A 81 -5.70 -12.17 -11.19
C PRO A 81 -6.26 -11.31 -10.03
N ASP A 82 -7.31 -11.80 -9.37
CA ASP A 82 -7.95 -11.17 -8.20
C ASP A 82 -8.08 -12.20 -7.07
N THR A 83 -6.94 -12.77 -6.68
CA THR A 83 -6.90 -13.95 -5.81
C THR A 83 -7.01 -13.61 -4.33
N HIS A 84 -6.92 -12.33 -3.97
CA HIS A 84 -6.73 -11.85 -2.60
C HIS A 84 -5.60 -12.58 -1.85
N ALA A 85 -4.59 -13.06 -2.59
CA ALA A 85 -3.47 -13.86 -2.11
C ALA A 85 -3.89 -15.17 -1.42
N SER A 86 -5.05 -15.73 -1.78
CA SER A 86 -5.67 -16.90 -1.15
C SER A 86 -5.90 -18.04 -2.14
N VAL A 87 -5.61 -19.28 -1.71
CA VAL A 87 -5.74 -20.48 -2.56
C VAL A 87 -7.16 -20.73 -3.08
N PRO A 88 -8.25 -20.54 -2.31
CA PRO A 88 -9.62 -20.75 -2.79
C PRO A 88 -10.00 -19.83 -3.94
N LEU A 89 -9.35 -18.67 -4.07
CA LEU A 89 -9.64 -17.66 -5.09
C LEU A 89 -8.56 -17.61 -6.19
N LYS A 90 -7.68 -18.62 -6.28
CA LYS A 90 -6.52 -18.62 -7.19
C LYS A 90 -6.87 -18.41 -8.68
N ASP A 91 -8.08 -18.80 -9.08
CA ASP A 91 -8.55 -18.75 -10.47
C ASP A 91 -9.44 -17.51 -10.73
N HIS A 92 -9.61 -16.63 -9.74
CA HIS A 92 -10.41 -15.41 -9.88
C HIS A 92 -9.66 -14.37 -10.72
N VAL A 93 -10.41 -13.67 -11.56
CA VAL A 93 -9.93 -12.61 -12.45
C VAL A 93 -10.75 -11.35 -12.20
N ALA A 94 -10.07 -10.23 -12.05
CA ALA A 94 -10.71 -8.94 -11.78
C ALA A 94 -11.59 -8.50 -12.95
N GLY A 95 -12.86 -8.22 -12.65
CA GLY A 95 -13.85 -7.69 -13.60
C GLY A 95 -13.82 -6.17 -13.75
N TYR A 96 -12.91 -5.46 -13.07
CA TYR A 96 -12.78 -4.01 -13.11
C TYR A 96 -11.37 -3.56 -12.75
N THR A 97 -11.03 -2.30 -13.03
CA THR A 97 -9.82 -1.65 -12.49
C THR A 97 -10.23 -0.72 -11.36
N SER A 98 -9.53 -0.75 -10.22
CA SER A 98 -9.82 0.15 -9.10
C SER A 98 -9.54 1.61 -9.46
N THR A 99 -10.31 2.56 -8.89
CA THR A 99 -10.20 4.00 -9.25
C THR A 99 -8.78 4.55 -9.09
N MET A 100 -8.05 4.13 -8.04
CA MET A 100 -6.66 4.57 -7.83
C MET A 100 -5.76 4.07 -8.97
N VAL A 101 -5.91 2.81 -9.38
CA VAL A 101 -5.11 2.22 -10.46
C VAL A 101 -5.49 2.85 -11.81
N GLU A 102 -6.78 3.09 -12.07
CA GLU A 102 -7.24 3.85 -13.25
C GLU A 102 -6.59 5.23 -13.30
N ARG A 103 -6.61 5.98 -12.19
CA ARG A 103 -6.03 7.34 -12.13
C ARG A 103 -4.52 7.35 -12.35
N ILE A 104 -3.77 6.47 -11.69
CA ILE A 104 -2.31 6.45 -11.85
C ILE A 104 -1.88 5.98 -13.25
N ARG A 105 -2.62 5.03 -13.86
CA ARG A 105 -2.40 4.61 -15.24
C ARG A 105 -2.76 5.71 -16.23
N ASP A 106 -3.97 6.24 -16.16
CA ASP A 106 -4.53 7.10 -17.21
C ASP A 106 -4.13 8.56 -17.05
N ALA A 107 -4.32 9.14 -15.85
CA ALA A 107 -3.94 10.53 -15.58
C ALA A 107 -2.46 10.65 -15.20
N GLY A 108 -1.94 9.69 -14.43
CA GLY A 108 -0.53 9.62 -14.03
C GLY A 108 0.40 9.20 -15.17
N GLY A 109 -0.06 8.37 -16.10
CA GLY A 109 0.76 7.84 -17.20
C GLY A 109 1.71 6.71 -16.78
N ALA A 110 1.51 6.11 -15.60
CA ALA A 110 2.34 5.01 -15.13
C ALA A 110 2.08 3.73 -15.94
N VAL A 111 3.13 2.92 -16.09
CA VAL A 111 3.08 1.60 -16.71
C VAL A 111 2.87 0.56 -15.61
N LEU A 112 1.76 -0.18 -15.67
CA LEU A 112 1.47 -1.24 -14.71
C LEU A 112 2.35 -2.45 -15.04
N ALA A 113 3.49 -2.58 -14.37
CA ALA A 113 4.51 -3.57 -14.70
C ALA A 113 4.16 -4.98 -14.21
N GLY A 114 3.39 -5.07 -13.12
CA GLY A 114 3.00 -6.34 -12.54
C GLY A 114 2.31 -6.20 -11.19
N GLN A 115 1.83 -7.32 -10.70
CA GLN A 115 1.07 -7.44 -9.46
C GLN A 115 2.02 -7.90 -8.34
N THR A 116 2.09 -7.15 -7.23
CA THR A 116 2.95 -7.45 -6.09
C THR A 116 2.24 -8.33 -5.08
N THR A 117 2.98 -9.24 -4.44
CA THR A 117 2.41 -10.14 -3.42
C THR A 117 1.87 -9.37 -2.22
N ALA A 118 0.76 -9.86 -1.67
CA ALA A 118 0.16 -9.33 -0.45
C ALA A 118 -0.02 -10.42 0.61
N SER A 119 -0.31 -10.01 1.84
CA SER A 119 -0.86 -10.95 2.83
C SER A 119 -2.25 -11.39 2.41
N GLU A 120 -2.59 -12.64 2.71
CA GLU A 120 -3.91 -13.21 2.46
C GLU A 120 -5.01 -12.30 3.03
N PHE A 121 -5.92 -11.84 2.16
CA PHE A 121 -6.98 -10.85 2.44
C PHE A 121 -6.54 -9.52 3.07
N GLY A 122 -5.24 -9.25 3.10
CA GLY A 122 -4.67 -8.15 3.84
C GLY A 122 -4.75 -8.29 5.37
N GLY A 123 -5.01 -9.50 5.88
CA GLY A 123 -5.42 -9.73 7.27
C GLY A 123 -4.31 -9.74 8.32
N VAL A 124 -3.04 -9.82 7.91
CA VAL A 124 -1.89 -9.90 8.84
C VAL A 124 -0.73 -8.98 8.44
N ASN A 125 0.12 -8.66 9.42
CA ASN A 125 1.24 -7.73 9.28
C ASN A 125 2.54 -8.38 8.76
N LEU A 126 2.43 -9.48 7.99
CA LEU A 126 3.52 -10.17 7.32
C LEU A 126 3.04 -10.74 5.99
N THR A 127 3.89 -10.81 4.98
CA THR A 127 3.53 -11.34 3.65
C THR A 127 4.06 -12.76 3.47
N ARG A 128 3.22 -13.72 3.86
CA ARG A 128 3.39 -15.16 3.59
C ARG A 128 2.02 -15.75 3.31
N THR A 129 1.84 -16.39 2.17
CA THR A 129 0.60 -17.07 1.80
C THR A 129 0.86 -18.49 1.33
N LYS A 130 -0.16 -19.34 1.35
CA LYS A 130 -0.07 -20.67 0.76
C LYS A 130 0.03 -20.62 -0.77
N LEU A 131 -0.57 -19.61 -1.38
CA LEU A 131 -0.59 -19.43 -2.83
C LEU A 131 0.78 -19.02 -3.39
N HIS A 132 1.44 -18.04 -2.74
CA HIS A 132 2.66 -17.41 -3.29
C HIS A 132 3.92 -17.71 -2.48
N GLY A 133 3.82 -18.37 -1.32
CA GLY A 133 4.95 -18.56 -0.43
C GLY A 133 5.29 -17.31 0.39
N THR A 134 6.57 -17.11 0.73
CA THR A 134 7.03 -16.02 1.61
C THR A 134 7.68 -14.92 0.80
N THR A 135 7.31 -13.66 1.04
CA THR A 135 8.05 -12.49 0.56
C THR A 135 9.12 -12.10 1.56
N HIS A 136 10.31 -11.75 1.07
CA HIS A 136 11.48 -11.48 1.89
C HIS A 136 11.83 -9.99 1.94
N ASN A 137 12.42 -9.58 3.06
CA ASN A 137 12.91 -8.22 3.26
C ASN A 137 14.24 -8.01 2.51
N PRO A 138 14.38 -6.96 1.67
CA PRO A 138 15.62 -6.69 0.95
C PRO A 138 16.80 -6.33 1.86
N TRP A 139 16.56 -5.83 3.08
CA TRP A 139 17.63 -5.56 4.05
C TRP A 139 18.19 -6.82 4.70
N GLN A 140 17.39 -7.89 4.76
CA GLN A 140 17.82 -9.20 5.26
C GLN A 140 16.88 -10.30 4.75
N HIS A 141 17.38 -11.11 3.81
CA HIS A 141 16.62 -12.27 3.30
C HIS A 141 16.20 -13.20 4.44
N GLY A 142 15.04 -13.84 4.31
CA GLY A 142 14.43 -14.63 5.38
C GLY A 142 13.68 -13.83 6.46
N ARG A 143 13.84 -12.50 6.53
CA ARG A 143 13.00 -11.63 7.37
C ARG A 143 11.76 -11.14 6.62
N THR A 144 10.73 -10.78 7.38
CA THR A 144 9.50 -10.20 6.82
C THR A 144 9.76 -8.75 6.38
N PRO A 145 9.24 -8.33 5.21
CA PRO A 145 9.16 -6.90 4.84
C PRO A 145 7.97 -6.19 5.52
N GLY A 146 7.26 -6.86 6.44
CA GLY A 146 6.00 -6.39 7.01
C GLY A 146 4.81 -6.81 6.14
N GLY A 147 3.64 -6.22 6.40
CA GLY A 147 2.43 -6.55 5.66
C GLY A 147 1.26 -5.62 6.01
N SER A 148 0.19 -5.61 5.22
CA SER A 148 -0.05 -6.53 4.12
C SER A 148 0.50 -6.15 2.75
N SER A 149 1.08 -4.96 2.59
CA SER A 149 1.71 -4.52 1.33
C SER A 149 3.18 -4.94 1.26
N GLY A 150 3.52 -6.16 1.69
CA GLY A 150 4.90 -6.61 1.83
C GLY A 150 5.63 -6.82 0.50
N GLY A 151 4.94 -7.34 -0.54
CA GLY A 151 5.49 -7.42 -1.90
C GLY A 151 5.80 -6.05 -2.47
N THR A 152 4.89 -5.09 -2.29
CA THR A 152 5.14 -3.67 -2.64
C THR A 152 6.39 -3.13 -1.94
N ALA A 153 6.52 -3.30 -0.62
CA ALA A 153 7.67 -2.80 0.11
C ALA A 153 8.99 -3.47 -0.32
N ALA A 154 8.97 -4.80 -0.51
CA ALA A 154 10.12 -5.55 -0.98
C ALA A 154 10.53 -5.13 -2.40
N ALA A 155 9.58 -4.90 -3.31
CA ALA A 155 9.85 -4.45 -4.67
C ALA A 155 10.49 -3.05 -4.70
N VAL A 156 9.94 -2.10 -3.94
CA VAL A 156 10.42 -0.71 -3.94
C VAL A 156 11.77 -0.58 -3.21
N ALA A 157 11.88 -1.13 -2.00
CA ALA A 157 13.13 -1.07 -1.23
C ALA A 157 14.23 -1.96 -1.83
N GLY A 158 13.86 -3.06 -2.50
CA GLY A 158 14.77 -3.94 -3.23
C GLY A 158 15.22 -3.40 -4.59
N GLY A 159 14.74 -2.22 -5.00
CA GLY A 159 15.12 -1.59 -6.26
C GLY A 159 14.60 -2.30 -7.50
N LEU A 160 13.51 -3.06 -7.41
CA LEU A 160 12.84 -3.69 -8.55
C LEU A 160 11.95 -2.70 -9.30
N CYS A 161 11.31 -1.78 -8.57
CA CYS A 161 10.60 -0.62 -9.11
C CYS A 161 10.77 0.58 -8.17
N THR A 162 10.34 1.77 -8.59
CA THR A 162 10.54 3.02 -7.82
C THR A 162 9.41 3.33 -6.85
N ILE A 163 8.22 2.85 -7.18
CA ILE A 163 6.96 3.09 -6.47
C ILE A 163 5.98 1.96 -6.79
N ALA A 164 5.09 1.66 -5.86
CA ALA A 164 4.02 0.68 -6.07
C ALA A 164 2.82 0.99 -5.17
N THR A 165 1.64 0.49 -5.56
CA THR A 165 0.40 0.73 -4.81
C THR A 165 0.41 0.02 -3.46
N GLY A 166 -0.35 0.53 -2.51
CA GLY A 166 -0.51 -0.05 -1.19
C GLY A 166 -1.89 0.23 -0.60
N GLY A 167 -2.26 -0.59 0.38
CA GLY A 167 -3.48 -0.41 1.17
C GLY A 167 -3.20 -0.58 2.66
N ASP A 168 -3.89 0.19 3.50
CA ASP A 168 -3.66 0.29 4.95
C ASP A 168 -4.99 0.33 5.70
N GLY A 169 -5.33 -0.78 6.36
CA GLY A 169 -6.43 -0.86 7.33
C GLY A 169 -5.94 -0.68 8.77
N GLY A 170 -4.98 -1.52 9.17
CA GLY A 170 -4.38 -1.51 10.52
C GLY A 170 -2.91 -1.09 10.57
N GLY A 171 -2.36 -0.51 9.50
CA GLY A 171 -0.93 -0.23 9.35
C GLY A 171 -0.31 -0.80 8.07
N SER A 172 -1.08 -1.38 7.16
CA SER A 172 -0.53 -2.17 6.04
C SER A 172 0.20 -1.38 4.94
N ILE A 173 0.28 -0.05 5.00
CA ILE A 173 1.26 0.76 4.27
C ILE A 173 2.43 1.13 5.20
N ARG A 174 2.11 1.65 6.39
CA ARG A 174 3.10 2.18 7.34
C ARG A 174 4.03 1.14 7.95
N ILE A 175 3.52 -0.04 8.31
CA ILE A 175 4.28 -1.17 8.87
C ILE A 175 5.33 -1.64 7.86
N PRO A 176 4.96 -2.04 6.63
CA PRO A 176 5.97 -2.49 5.69
C PRO A 176 6.92 -1.36 5.29
N ALA A 177 6.45 -0.11 5.18
CA ALA A 177 7.33 1.03 4.97
C ALA A 177 8.38 1.20 6.10
N GLY A 178 7.97 1.07 7.36
CA GLY A 178 8.89 1.12 8.51
C GLY A 178 9.89 -0.04 8.54
N PHE A 179 9.47 -1.23 8.09
CA PHE A 179 10.34 -2.41 8.04
C PHE A 179 11.35 -2.37 6.89
N THR A 180 11.08 -1.56 5.87
CA THR A 180 11.92 -1.46 4.66
C THR A 180 12.48 -0.06 4.40
N GLY A 181 12.34 0.88 5.33
CA GLY A 181 12.90 2.23 5.21
C GLY A 181 12.29 3.07 4.09
N LEU A 182 10.99 2.92 3.83
CA LEU A 182 10.26 3.65 2.79
C LEU A 182 9.36 4.74 3.37
N VAL A 183 8.87 5.63 2.50
CA VAL A 183 7.77 6.53 2.82
C VAL A 183 6.46 5.78 2.63
N GLY A 184 5.64 5.75 3.68
CA GLY A 184 4.30 5.15 3.67
C GLY A 184 3.30 6.05 4.36
N LEU A 185 2.43 6.71 3.58
CA LEU A 185 1.40 7.61 4.11
C LEU A 185 0.03 6.93 4.19
N LYS A 186 -0.52 6.91 5.41
CA LYS A 186 -1.91 6.57 5.69
C LYS A 186 -2.73 7.86 5.73
N ALA A 187 -3.34 8.22 4.60
CA ALA A 187 -4.13 9.45 4.50
C ALA A 187 -5.49 9.34 5.19
N THR A 188 -6.20 10.48 5.27
CA THR A 188 -7.61 10.53 5.67
C THR A 188 -8.45 9.58 4.81
N ILE A 189 -9.39 8.86 5.44
CA ILE A 189 -10.34 8.01 4.71
C ILE A 189 -11.09 8.81 3.64
N GLY A 190 -11.27 8.21 2.47
CA GLY A 190 -11.93 8.86 1.33
C GLY A 190 -11.07 9.83 0.53
N ARG A 191 -9.83 10.15 0.98
CA ARG A 191 -8.92 11.02 0.22
C ARG A 191 -8.62 10.45 -1.16
N ILE A 192 -8.31 9.15 -1.24
CA ILE A 192 -8.29 8.38 -2.48
C ILE A 192 -9.49 7.42 -2.43
N PRO A 193 -10.39 7.45 -3.43
CA PRO A 193 -11.61 6.66 -3.43
C PRO A 193 -11.33 5.17 -3.70
N ARG A 194 -12.13 4.29 -3.09
CA ARG A 194 -12.09 2.83 -3.27
C ARG A 194 -13.11 2.33 -4.30
N GLY A 195 -13.49 3.18 -5.25
CA GLY A 195 -14.36 2.80 -6.37
C GLY A 195 -13.68 1.81 -7.32
N PRO A 196 -14.44 1.22 -8.27
CA PRO A 196 -15.88 1.34 -8.45
C PRO A 196 -16.72 0.49 -7.49
N GLN A 197 -16.11 -0.43 -6.73
CA GLN A 197 -16.78 -1.33 -5.79
C GLN A 197 -16.46 -0.95 -4.34
N ALA A 198 -16.72 0.30 -3.96
CA ALA A 198 -16.51 0.75 -2.60
C ALA A 198 -17.45 0.00 -1.65
N GLN A 199 -16.89 -0.79 -0.73
CA GLN A 199 -17.65 -1.52 0.27
C GLN A 199 -17.75 -0.72 1.56
N TYR A 200 -18.96 -0.69 2.13
CA TYR A 200 -19.16 -0.42 3.54
C TYR A 200 -18.73 -1.66 4.33
N GLY A 201 -18.16 -1.45 5.52
CA GLY A 201 -17.56 -2.52 6.30
C GLY A 201 -16.54 -1.96 7.27
N ASN A 202 -15.36 -2.57 7.34
CA ASN A 202 -14.27 -2.03 8.14
C ASN A 202 -13.74 -0.72 7.51
N LEU A 203 -14.29 0.42 7.98
CA LEU A 203 -13.96 1.78 7.54
C LEU A 203 -12.58 2.24 8.03
N THR A 204 -11.63 1.32 8.17
CA THR A 204 -10.24 1.66 8.46
C THR A 204 -9.38 1.61 7.23
N VAL A 205 -9.81 1.02 6.12
CA VAL A 205 -8.96 0.85 4.93
C VAL A 205 -8.85 2.14 4.12
N THR A 206 -7.62 2.55 3.84
CA THR A 206 -7.28 3.55 2.81
C THR A 206 -6.29 2.96 1.83
N ILE A 207 -6.21 3.55 0.65
CA ILE A 207 -5.25 3.18 -0.38
C ILE A 207 -4.29 4.33 -0.68
N GLY A 208 -3.13 4.01 -1.23
CA GLY A 208 -2.04 4.94 -1.51
C GLY A 208 -0.87 4.22 -2.16
N CYS A 209 0.35 4.64 -1.83
CA CYS A 209 1.57 4.05 -2.35
C CYS A 209 2.61 3.83 -1.24
N LEU A 210 3.62 3.03 -1.56
CA LEU A 210 4.93 3.08 -0.89
C LEU A 210 5.94 3.62 -1.89
N SER A 211 6.76 4.59 -1.46
CA SER A 211 7.74 5.26 -2.32
C SER A 211 9.07 5.50 -1.60
N ARG A 212 10.11 5.81 -2.38
CA ARG A 212 11.45 6.14 -1.85
C ARG A 212 11.57 7.59 -1.35
N SER A 213 10.67 8.47 -1.78
CA SER A 213 10.71 9.89 -1.39
C SER A 213 9.33 10.44 -1.01
N VAL A 214 9.34 11.53 -0.23
CA VAL A 214 8.13 12.27 0.15
C VAL A 214 7.48 12.92 -1.08
N ARG A 215 8.28 13.39 -2.05
CA ARG A 215 7.76 14.00 -3.29
C ARG A 215 7.04 13.00 -4.19
N ASP A 216 7.50 11.75 -4.26
CA ASP A 216 6.79 10.68 -4.96
C ASP A 216 5.39 10.46 -4.36
N THR A 217 5.32 10.33 -3.02
CA THR A 217 4.03 10.20 -2.32
C THR A 217 3.15 11.43 -2.57
N ALA A 218 3.70 12.64 -2.48
CA ALA A 218 2.94 13.86 -2.70
C ALA A 218 2.36 13.94 -4.13
N ARG A 219 3.18 13.66 -5.15
CA ARG A 219 2.74 13.60 -6.55
C ARG A 219 1.70 12.50 -6.77
N TRP A 220 1.83 11.36 -6.09
CA TRP A 220 0.81 10.29 -6.12
C TRP A 220 -0.55 10.81 -5.66
N PHE A 221 -0.59 11.58 -4.56
CA PHE A 221 -1.82 12.19 -4.09
C PHE A 221 -2.37 13.22 -5.07
N ASP A 222 -1.55 14.08 -5.68
CA ASP A 222 -2.01 15.03 -6.71
C ASP A 222 -2.73 14.33 -7.88
N VAL A 223 -2.30 13.12 -8.23
CA VAL A 223 -2.90 12.27 -9.29
C VAL A 223 -4.14 11.52 -8.80
N CYS A 224 -4.03 10.81 -7.68
CA CYS A 224 -4.99 9.77 -7.31
C CYS A 224 -6.14 10.28 -6.42
N ASN A 225 -5.99 11.43 -5.76
CA ASN A 225 -6.97 11.90 -4.77
C ASN A 225 -8.21 12.56 -5.41
N GLY A 226 -9.29 12.61 -4.63
CA GLY A 226 -10.50 13.36 -4.94
C GLY A 226 -11.72 12.50 -5.24
N PHE A 227 -12.86 13.19 -5.33
CA PHE A 227 -14.20 12.59 -5.40
C PHE A 227 -14.36 11.55 -6.52
N ASP A 228 -15.13 10.50 -6.25
CA ASP A 228 -15.63 9.53 -7.21
C ASP A 228 -17.07 9.18 -6.83
N ALA A 229 -18.02 9.34 -7.75
CA ALA A 229 -19.44 9.08 -7.49
C ALA A 229 -19.74 7.61 -7.15
N ARG A 230 -18.82 6.69 -7.46
CA ARG A 230 -18.91 5.26 -7.15
C ARG A 230 -18.38 4.93 -5.75
N ASP A 231 -17.85 5.91 -5.03
CA ASP A 231 -17.44 5.80 -3.63
C ASP A 231 -18.14 6.90 -2.79
N PRO A 232 -19.19 6.56 -2.05
CA PRO A 232 -19.96 7.52 -1.25
C PRO A 232 -19.16 8.11 -0.07
N LEU A 233 -18.01 7.53 0.29
CA LEU A 233 -17.11 8.05 1.33
C LEU A 233 -16.00 8.92 0.74
N SER A 234 -15.96 9.12 -0.58
CA SER A 234 -14.90 9.88 -1.24
C SER A 234 -14.96 11.38 -0.90
N LEU A 235 -13.80 11.97 -0.69
CA LEU A 235 -13.65 13.38 -0.32
C LEU A 235 -13.40 14.26 -1.55
N PRO A 236 -13.75 15.56 -1.50
CA PRO A 236 -13.38 16.52 -2.54
C PRO A 236 -11.87 16.55 -2.82
N ARG A 237 -11.49 16.81 -4.07
CA ARG A 237 -10.08 16.88 -4.49
C ARG A 237 -9.33 17.98 -3.72
N VAL A 238 -8.12 17.67 -3.29
CA VAL A 238 -7.13 18.63 -2.77
C VAL A 238 -5.96 18.66 -3.76
N THR A 239 -5.48 19.86 -4.06
CA THR A 239 -4.40 20.10 -5.02
C THR A 239 -3.15 20.63 -4.32
N GLY A 240 -2.00 20.47 -4.96
CA GLY A 240 -0.76 21.08 -4.50
C GLY A 240 -0.08 20.23 -3.43
N TRP A 241 -0.28 18.91 -3.44
CA TRP A 241 0.41 18.02 -2.52
C TRP A 241 1.93 18.12 -2.74
N GLU A 242 2.39 18.01 -3.98
CA GLU A 242 3.81 18.14 -4.31
C GLU A 242 4.27 19.60 -4.29
N ALA A 243 3.51 20.50 -4.91
CA ALA A 243 3.87 21.92 -5.00
C ALA A 243 3.89 22.64 -3.63
N GLY A 244 3.14 22.13 -2.65
CA GLY A 244 3.10 22.64 -1.28
C GLY A 244 4.13 22.03 -0.33
N LEU A 245 5.01 21.15 -0.81
CA LEU A 245 6.06 20.60 0.05
C LEU A 245 6.98 21.73 0.55
N GLY A 246 7.14 21.81 1.87
CA GLY A 246 7.95 22.84 2.53
C GLY A 246 7.31 24.22 2.64
N THR A 247 6.13 24.47 2.07
CA THR A 247 5.49 25.80 2.13
C THR A 247 4.89 26.11 3.50
N HIS A 248 4.65 25.10 4.33
CA HIS A 248 4.01 25.22 5.64
C HIS A 248 5.00 25.27 6.83
N LEU A 249 6.31 25.29 6.58
CA LEU A 249 7.31 25.21 7.65
C LEU A 249 7.21 26.37 8.66
N ALA A 250 6.89 27.58 8.18
CA ALA A 250 6.71 28.74 9.06
C ALA A 250 5.49 28.57 9.98
N GLU A 251 4.41 27.96 9.48
CA GLU A 251 3.16 27.71 10.23
C GLU A 251 3.34 26.64 11.32
N LEU A 252 4.33 25.75 11.15
CA LEU A 252 4.66 24.73 12.15
C LEU A 252 5.45 25.29 13.34
N ARG A 253 6.06 26.47 13.23
CA ARG A 253 6.84 27.05 14.34
C ARG A 253 5.93 27.33 15.54
N GLY A 254 6.31 26.79 16.69
CA GLY A 254 5.53 26.89 17.93
C GLY A 254 4.34 25.92 17.99
N ALA A 255 4.08 25.12 16.95
CA ALA A 255 3.06 24.09 17.00
C ALA A 255 3.39 23.03 18.06
N ARG A 256 2.33 22.46 18.65
CA ARG A 256 2.41 21.55 19.78
C ARG A 256 2.44 20.10 19.31
N VAL A 257 3.39 19.32 19.81
CA VAL A 257 3.56 17.90 19.45
C VAL A 257 3.62 17.05 20.70
N ALA A 258 2.90 15.93 20.69
CA ALA A 258 2.96 14.91 21.73
C ALA A 258 3.67 13.67 21.19
N PHE A 259 4.56 13.09 21.98
CA PHE A 259 5.23 11.84 21.63
C PHE A 259 4.45 10.68 22.24
N ALA A 260 3.97 9.78 21.38
CA ALA A 260 3.13 8.66 21.78
C ALA A 260 3.91 7.35 21.73
N PRO A 261 4.43 6.84 22.88
CA PRO A 261 5.26 5.66 22.88
C PRO A 261 4.51 4.41 22.46
N ASN A 262 3.25 4.26 22.86
CA ASN A 262 2.52 3.02 22.64
C ASN A 262 1.02 3.18 22.39
N TRP A 263 0.50 4.42 22.33
CA TRP A 263 -0.94 4.68 22.22
C TRP A 263 -1.79 3.92 23.27
N GLY A 264 -1.20 3.66 24.44
CA GLY A 264 -1.80 2.92 25.55
C GLY A 264 -1.91 1.41 25.38
N ASN A 265 -1.40 0.81 24.28
CA ASN A 265 -1.58 -0.63 24.03
C ASN A 265 -0.41 -1.35 23.34
N ALA A 266 0.47 -0.66 22.64
CA ALA A 266 1.52 -1.30 21.86
C ALA A 266 2.72 -1.71 22.74
N THR A 267 3.35 -2.83 22.40
CA THR A 267 4.66 -3.18 22.95
C THR A 267 5.74 -2.55 22.07
N VAL A 268 6.56 -1.69 22.66
CA VAL A 268 7.66 -1.02 21.96
C VAL A 268 8.97 -1.41 22.63
N SER A 269 9.95 -1.81 21.80
CA SER A 269 11.30 -2.10 22.27
C SER A 269 11.93 -0.82 22.83
N PRO A 270 12.60 -0.86 24.00
CA PRO A 270 13.30 0.30 24.53
C PRO A 270 14.26 0.94 23.52
N MET A 271 15.03 0.12 22.81
CA MET A 271 15.96 0.59 21.77
C MET A 271 15.24 1.28 20.61
N MET A 272 14.08 0.78 20.18
CA MET A 272 13.29 1.46 19.15
C MET A 272 12.74 2.80 19.65
N TRP A 273 12.30 2.85 20.91
CA TRP A 273 11.81 4.08 21.50
C TRP A 273 12.90 5.15 21.61
N GLU A 274 14.09 4.78 22.08
CA GLU A 274 15.23 5.69 22.18
C GLU A 274 15.57 6.34 20.81
N LEU A 275 15.57 5.54 19.74
CA LEU A 275 15.80 6.04 18.39
C LEU A 275 14.69 6.97 17.89
N LEU A 276 13.42 6.61 18.13
CA LEU A 276 12.27 7.41 17.71
C LEU A 276 12.18 8.72 18.50
N GLU A 277 12.46 8.68 19.80
CA GLU A 277 12.47 9.87 20.65
C GLU A 277 13.59 10.81 20.23
N ALA A 278 14.81 10.31 19.99
CA ALA A 278 15.92 11.13 19.49
C ALA A 278 15.58 11.81 18.15
N ALA A 279 15.11 11.04 17.16
CA ALA A 279 14.71 11.60 15.86
C ALA A 279 13.55 12.60 15.98
N GLY A 280 12.62 12.35 16.91
CA GLY A 280 11.57 13.29 17.24
C GLY A 280 12.13 14.60 17.82
N MET A 281 13.09 14.53 18.75
CA MET A 281 13.71 15.72 19.34
C MET A 281 14.45 16.55 18.29
N ASP A 282 15.14 15.91 17.34
CA ASP A 282 15.77 16.58 16.20
C ASP A 282 14.72 17.33 15.36
N LEU A 283 13.59 16.67 15.04
CA LEU A 283 12.48 17.30 14.31
C LEU A 283 11.90 18.51 15.06
N LEU A 284 11.79 18.42 16.40
CA LEU A 284 11.30 19.55 17.20
C LEU A 284 12.25 20.75 17.11
N ALA A 285 13.56 20.50 17.19
CA ALA A 285 14.58 21.54 17.10
C ALA A 285 14.60 22.20 15.71
N ASP A 286 14.58 21.39 14.65
CA ASP A 286 14.64 21.86 13.27
C ASP A 286 13.44 22.72 12.88
N LEU A 287 12.24 22.34 13.36
CA LEU A 287 11.00 23.02 13.02
C LEU A 287 10.55 24.05 14.07
N GLY A 288 11.23 24.13 15.21
CA GLY A 288 10.84 24.98 16.34
C GLY A 288 9.49 24.58 16.93
N LEU A 289 9.21 23.28 17.03
CA LEU A 289 7.99 22.73 17.62
C LEU A 289 8.10 22.65 19.15
N THR A 290 6.96 22.67 19.84
CA THR A 290 6.90 22.57 21.30
C THR A 290 6.39 21.19 21.71
N ARG A 291 7.22 20.42 22.44
CA ARG A 291 6.77 19.17 23.06
C ARG A 291 5.72 19.45 24.12
N VAL A 292 4.67 18.65 24.13
CA VAL A 292 3.65 18.63 25.18
C VAL A 292 3.61 17.25 25.80
N ASP A 293 3.82 17.19 27.10
CA ASP A 293 3.69 15.98 27.90
C ASP A 293 2.33 15.92 28.61
N GLY A 294 2.00 14.75 29.17
CA GLY A 294 0.76 14.56 29.95
C GLY A 294 -0.52 14.53 29.11
N VAL A 295 -0.41 14.38 27.79
CA VAL A 295 -1.57 14.12 26.92
C VAL A 295 -2.05 12.70 27.19
N ASP A 296 -3.36 12.53 27.41
CA ASP A 296 -3.96 11.19 27.45
C ASP A 296 -3.99 10.61 26.03
N LEU A 297 -3.16 9.59 25.81
CA LEU A 297 -3.00 8.91 24.54
C LEU A 297 -3.65 7.52 24.56
N ALA A 298 -4.42 7.21 25.60
CA ALA A 298 -5.12 5.95 25.71
C ALA A 298 -6.22 5.86 24.64
N LEU A 299 -6.13 4.84 23.79
CA LEU A 299 -7.18 4.52 22.82
C LEU A 299 -8.08 3.39 23.33
N PRO A 300 -9.38 3.40 22.97
CA PRO A 300 -10.25 2.28 23.28
C PRO A 300 -9.74 0.99 22.61
N ARG A 301 -9.91 -0.14 23.31
CA ARG A 301 -9.51 -1.45 22.80
C ARG A 301 -10.50 -1.93 21.74
N MET A 302 -10.23 -1.59 20.48
CA MET A 302 -11.10 -1.92 19.34
C MET A 302 -10.67 -3.18 18.56
N GLY A 303 -9.61 -3.87 18.98
CA GLY A 303 -9.02 -4.99 18.22
C GLY A 303 -10.01 -6.13 17.93
N ALA A 304 -10.83 -6.50 18.91
CA ALA A 304 -11.83 -7.54 18.71
C ALA A 304 -12.91 -7.13 17.70
N ALA A 305 -13.46 -5.91 17.84
CA ALA A 305 -14.47 -5.39 16.91
C ALA A 305 -13.90 -5.23 15.48
N TRP A 306 -12.67 -4.74 15.36
CA TRP A 306 -11.95 -4.62 14.10
C TRP A 306 -11.73 -5.99 13.44
N SER A 307 -11.31 -7.00 14.21
CA SER A 307 -11.13 -8.37 13.71
C SER A 307 -12.45 -9.02 13.29
N LEU A 308 -13.50 -8.94 14.11
CA LEU A 308 -14.83 -9.49 13.82
C LEU A 308 -15.40 -8.91 12.50
N SER A 309 -15.36 -7.58 12.35
CA SER A 309 -15.84 -6.92 11.12
C SER A 309 -14.99 -7.23 9.89
N GLY A 310 -13.67 -7.37 10.05
CA GLY A 310 -12.77 -7.81 8.98
C GLY A 310 -13.07 -9.22 8.49
N ASN A 311 -13.25 -10.17 9.42
CA ASN A 311 -13.51 -11.57 9.10
C ASN A 311 -14.83 -11.78 8.36
N LEU A 312 -15.86 -10.98 8.65
CA LEU A 312 -17.09 -10.99 7.84
C LEU A 312 -16.85 -10.54 6.39
N GLY A 313 -15.87 -9.66 6.15
CA GLY A 313 -15.49 -9.26 4.78
C GLY A 313 -14.83 -10.42 4.04
N ILE A 314 -14.00 -11.18 4.75
CA ILE A 314 -13.37 -12.38 4.21
C ILE A 314 -14.41 -13.47 3.94
N GLU A 315 -15.35 -13.69 4.85
CA GLU A 315 -16.47 -14.63 4.64
C GLU A 315 -17.28 -14.27 3.39
N ALA A 316 -17.60 -12.98 3.21
CA ALA A 316 -18.29 -12.50 2.02
C ALA A 316 -17.48 -12.62 0.72
N GLN A 317 -16.15 -12.74 0.78
CA GLN A 317 -15.30 -13.03 -0.38
C GLN A 317 -15.18 -14.53 -0.63
N LEU A 318 -15.21 -15.34 0.44
CA LEU A 318 -15.11 -16.79 0.37
C LEU A 318 -16.44 -17.47 0.05
N VAL A 319 -17.60 -16.82 0.24
CA VAL A 319 -18.98 -17.28 -0.02
C VAL A 319 -19.14 -18.81 -0.07
N ASP A 320 -19.00 -19.42 -1.26
CA ASP A 320 -19.27 -20.83 -1.53
C ASP A 320 -18.15 -21.79 -1.06
N HIS A 321 -17.01 -21.25 -0.68
CA HIS A 321 -15.84 -21.99 -0.24
C HIS A 321 -15.78 -22.18 1.28
N TRP A 322 -16.35 -21.28 2.08
CA TRP A 322 -16.31 -21.40 3.55
C TRP A 322 -17.48 -22.27 4.07
N PRO A 323 -17.25 -23.25 4.97
CA PRO A 323 -16.01 -23.59 5.66
C PRO A 323 -15.16 -24.70 5.00
N ALA A 324 -15.53 -25.20 3.82
CA ALA A 324 -14.86 -26.32 3.16
C ALA A 324 -13.37 -26.05 2.85
N CYS A 325 -13.01 -24.79 2.56
CA CYS A 325 -11.66 -24.37 2.22
C CYS A 325 -10.76 -24.06 3.42
N ARG A 326 -11.16 -24.41 4.65
CA ARG A 326 -10.42 -24.05 5.88
C ARG A 326 -8.94 -24.43 5.82
N ASP A 327 -8.63 -25.58 5.22
CA ASP A 327 -7.28 -26.14 5.17
C ASP A 327 -6.44 -25.55 4.04
N ASP A 328 -7.03 -24.69 3.21
CA ASP A 328 -6.38 -23.91 2.17
C ASP A 328 -6.00 -22.49 2.63
N LEU A 329 -6.54 -22.03 3.77
CA LEU A 329 -6.23 -20.73 4.37
C LEU A 329 -4.95 -20.77 5.19
N THR A 330 -4.26 -19.63 5.33
CA THR A 330 -3.17 -19.49 6.31
C THR A 330 -3.68 -19.70 7.75
N PRO A 331 -2.83 -20.19 8.68
CA PRO A 331 -3.25 -20.44 10.05
C PRO A 331 -3.91 -19.23 10.73
N GLU A 332 -3.42 -18.03 10.44
CA GLU A 332 -3.88 -16.77 11.01
C GLU A 332 -5.28 -16.40 10.50
N ILE A 333 -5.52 -16.52 9.18
CA ILE A 333 -6.83 -16.25 8.59
C ILE A 333 -7.84 -17.32 9.02
N ARG A 334 -7.46 -18.60 8.99
CA ARG A 334 -8.32 -19.69 9.48
C ARG A 334 -8.77 -19.44 10.92
N TYR A 335 -7.83 -19.13 11.82
CA TYR A 335 -8.14 -18.84 13.21
C TYR A 335 -9.13 -17.66 13.35
N GLY A 336 -8.91 -16.57 12.61
CA GLY A 336 -9.82 -15.43 12.58
C GLY A 336 -11.24 -15.83 12.16
N MET A 337 -11.36 -16.56 11.05
CA MET A 337 -12.63 -17.05 10.52
C MET A 337 -13.38 -17.95 11.51
N GLU A 338 -12.70 -18.94 12.09
CA GLU A 338 -13.29 -19.85 13.09
C GLU A 338 -13.73 -19.12 14.37
N TYR A 339 -12.95 -18.13 14.81
CA TYR A 339 -13.26 -17.37 16.02
C TYR A 339 -14.51 -16.48 15.89
N SER A 340 -14.82 -16.02 14.67
CA SER A 340 -15.95 -15.14 14.38
C SER A 340 -17.30 -15.85 14.30
N VAL A 341 -17.31 -17.16 14.04
CA VAL A 341 -18.55 -17.95 13.92
C VAL A 341 -19.42 -17.79 15.16
N GLY A 342 -20.67 -17.38 14.96
CA GLY A 342 -21.67 -17.24 16.03
C GLY A 342 -21.54 -15.99 16.92
N LYS A 343 -20.60 -15.07 16.66
CA LYS A 343 -20.44 -13.84 17.46
C LYS A 343 -21.03 -12.59 16.82
N TYR A 344 -21.04 -12.53 15.49
CA TYR A 344 -21.62 -11.45 14.70
C TYR A 344 -21.82 -11.99 13.28
N ASP A 345 -23.04 -11.93 12.73
CA ASP A 345 -23.41 -12.63 11.50
C ASP A 345 -23.63 -11.67 10.30
N SER A 346 -23.71 -12.25 9.11
CA SER A 346 -23.97 -11.51 7.86
C SER A 346 -25.32 -10.77 7.90
N ALA A 347 -26.31 -11.27 8.64
CA ALA A 347 -27.60 -10.61 8.83
C ALA A 347 -27.49 -9.33 9.67
N ALA A 348 -26.62 -9.30 10.67
CA ALA A 348 -26.30 -8.10 11.45
C ALA A 348 -25.56 -7.06 10.59
N ARG A 349 -24.61 -7.49 9.76
CA ARG A 349 -23.88 -6.63 8.82
C ARG A 349 -24.80 -6.02 7.75
N ALA A 350 -25.67 -6.82 7.15
CA ALA A 350 -26.61 -6.37 6.11
C ALA A 350 -27.63 -5.33 6.61
N LYS A 351 -27.77 -5.13 7.93
CA LYS A 351 -28.58 -4.04 8.51
C LYS A 351 -27.83 -2.71 8.56
N ILE A 352 -26.50 -2.73 8.58
CA ILE A 352 -25.62 -1.55 8.69
C ILE A 352 -25.22 -1.03 7.31
N GLU A 353 -25.06 -1.93 6.33
CA GLU A 353 -24.53 -1.61 5.00
C GLU A 353 -25.60 -1.33 3.92
N ARG A 354 -26.83 -0.99 4.34
CA ARG A 354 -27.92 -0.62 3.41
C ARG A 354 -27.76 0.76 2.80
#